data_AF-A0A165RS98-F1
#
_entry.id   AF-A0A165RS98-F1
#
_cell.length_a   1.000
_cell.length_b   1.000
_cell.length_c   1.000
_cell.angle_alpha   90.00
_cell.angle_beta   90.00
_cell.angle_gamma   90.00
#
_symmetry.space_group_name_H-M   'P 1'
#
loop_
_entity.id
_entity.type
_entity.pdbx_description
1 polymer ?
#
loop_
_entity_poly.entity_id
_entity_poly.type
_entity_poly.pdbx_seq_one_letter_code
_entity_poly.pdbx_strand_id
1 'polypeptide(L)'
;MILTTGTYIIRNVATNNWNVVRLGSGKYTIQNVRHASYAYIGMLPPVGAQVVGQTNPSHVLIHETRKQGVYCISPSDSVTLYWGLHDGDEGTEVTIRAKPPTDSHNQWRFEPVRE
;
A
#
# COMPACT_ATOMS: atom_id res chain seq x y z
N MET A 1 -9.23 -10.36 10.19
CA MET A 1 -7.88 -10.46 10.77
C MET A 1 -7.37 -9.03 10.80
N ILE A 2 -7.24 -8.43 11.99
CA ILE A 2 -6.80 -7.02 12.09
C ILE A 2 -5.32 -6.99 11.72
N LEU A 3 -4.92 -6.14 10.76
CA LEU A 3 -3.52 -5.90 10.46
C LEU A 3 -2.87 -5.30 11.71
N THR A 4 -2.16 -6.14 12.45
CA THR A 4 -1.29 -5.71 13.55
C THR A 4 0.03 -5.21 12.99
N THR A 5 0.84 -4.55 13.82
CA THR A 5 2.21 -4.20 13.41
C THR A 5 2.99 -5.49 13.10
N GLY A 6 3.68 -5.53 11.96
CA GLY A 6 4.44 -6.72 11.54
C GLY A 6 5.16 -6.54 10.20
N THR A 7 5.93 -7.56 9.83
CA THR A 7 6.57 -7.65 8.50
C THR A 7 5.68 -8.47 7.57
N TYR A 8 5.36 -7.89 6.42
CA TYR A 8 4.46 -8.42 5.42
C TYR A 8 5.12 -8.43 4.05
N ILE A 9 4.70 -9.37 3.21
CA ILE A 9 4.88 -9.31 1.77
C ILE A 9 3.62 -8.62 1.22
N ILE A 10 3.84 -7.49 0.54
CA ILE A 10 2.80 -6.85 -0.26
C ILE A 10 2.95 -7.44 -1.66
N ARG A 11 2.14 -8.47 -2.00
CA ARG A 11 2.27 -9.12 -3.31
C ARG A 11 1.55 -8.33 -4.41
N ASN A 12 2.34 -7.97 -5.42
CA ASN A 12 2.00 -8.20 -6.83
C ASN A 12 3.22 -8.71 -7.65
N VAL A 13 4.47 -8.52 -7.17
CA VAL A 13 5.68 -9.21 -7.69
C VAL A 13 6.60 -9.63 -6.54
N ALA A 14 7.28 -10.78 -6.66
CA ALA A 14 7.95 -11.49 -5.57
C ALA A 14 9.27 -10.84 -5.07
N THR A 15 9.58 -11.11 -3.79
CA THR A 15 10.90 -11.03 -3.08
C THR A 15 11.23 -9.82 -2.20
N ASN A 16 10.41 -8.77 -2.10
CA ASN A 16 10.68 -7.68 -1.16
C ASN A 16 9.79 -7.75 0.09
N ASN A 17 10.43 -7.85 1.26
CA ASN A 17 9.75 -7.76 2.55
C ASN A 17 9.44 -6.29 2.86
N TRP A 18 8.27 -6.06 3.45
CA TRP A 18 7.77 -4.74 3.82
C TRP A 18 7.37 -4.70 5.29
N ASN A 19 7.86 -3.72 6.05
CA ASN A 19 7.32 -3.44 7.37
C ASN A 19 6.07 -2.58 7.23
N VAL A 20 4.94 -3.07 7.74
CA VAL A 20 3.69 -2.31 7.80
C VAL A 20 3.41 -2.01 9.26
N VAL A 21 3.53 -0.73 9.63
CA VAL A 21 3.45 -0.30 11.03
C VAL A 21 2.21 0.56 11.21
N ARG A 22 1.36 0.18 12.16
CA ARG A 22 0.20 0.98 12.57
C ARG A 22 0.64 2.05 13.56
N LEU A 23 0.35 3.30 13.25
CA LEU A 23 0.61 4.45 14.11
C LEU A 23 -0.52 4.62 15.14
N GLY A 24 -0.24 5.34 16.23
CA GLY A 24 -1.26 5.68 17.24
C GLY A 24 -2.46 6.45 16.67
N SER A 25 -2.28 7.14 15.54
CA SER A 25 -3.34 7.84 14.80
C SER A 25 -4.26 6.92 13.98
N GLY A 26 -3.99 5.62 13.94
CA GLY A 26 -4.72 4.65 13.11
C GLY A 26 -4.30 4.62 11.63
N LYS A 27 -3.38 5.50 11.22
CA LYS A 27 -2.71 5.47 9.91
C LYS A 27 -1.57 4.44 9.91
N TYR A 28 -1.02 4.14 8.74
CA TYR A 28 0.07 3.20 8.57
C TYR A 28 1.27 3.83 7.87
N THR A 29 2.45 3.30 8.14
CA THR A 29 3.63 3.45 7.28
C THR A 29 3.95 2.11 6.64
N ILE A 30 4.48 2.16 5.41
CA ILE A 30 4.90 0.99 4.65
C ILE A 30 6.36 1.22 4.28
N GLN A 31 7.26 0.37 4.76
CA GLN A 31 8.71 0.50 4.54
C GLN A 31 9.26 -0.74 3.87
N ASN A 32 10.05 -0.56 2.82
CA ASN A 32 10.82 -1.64 2.23
C ASN A 32 11.97 -2.03 3.19
N VAL A 33 12.02 -3.30 3.59
CA VAL A 33 13.02 -3.79 4.55
C VAL A 33 14.45 -3.72 3.96
N ARG A 34 14.60 -4.07 2.68
CA ARG A 34 15.92 -4.13 2.01
C ARG A 34 16.51 -2.75 1.76
N HIS A 35 15.68 -1.82 1.30
CA HIS A 35 16.11 -0.49 0.88
C HIS A 35 16.00 0.55 1.99
N ALA A 36 15.43 0.19 3.13
CA ALA A 36 15.12 1.08 4.26
C ALA A 36 14.29 2.33 3.88
N SER A 37 13.65 2.32 2.71
CA SER A 37 12.85 3.42 2.18
C SER A 37 11.36 3.19 2.45
N TYR A 38 10.65 4.28 2.69
CA TYR A 38 9.21 4.27 2.86
C TYR A 38 8.52 4.48 1.53
N ALA A 39 7.39 3.82 1.34
CA ALA A 39 6.50 4.14 0.25
C ALA A 39 5.90 5.54 0.46
N TYR A 40 6.00 6.37 -0.58
CA TYR A 40 5.74 7.80 -0.54
C TYR A 40 4.99 8.25 -1.79
N ILE A 41 4.00 9.12 -1.59
CA ILE A 41 3.09 9.59 -2.65
C ILE A 41 2.99 11.11 -2.74
N GLY A 42 3.77 11.86 -1.97
CA GLY A 42 3.59 13.31 -1.86
C GLY A 42 2.37 13.70 -1.01
N MET A 43 2.16 15.02 -0.86
CA MET A 43 0.93 15.58 -0.29
C MET A 43 -0.06 15.83 -1.43
N LEU A 44 -1.33 15.45 -1.27
CA LEU A 44 -2.38 15.63 -2.29
C LEU A 44 -1.98 15.09 -3.68
N PRO A 45 -1.64 13.80 -3.80
CA PRO A 45 -1.25 13.25 -5.10
C PRO A 45 -2.38 13.32 -6.13
N PRO A 46 -2.10 13.76 -7.37
CA PRO A 46 -3.05 13.64 -8.46
C PRO A 46 -3.22 12.16 -8.88
N VAL A 47 -4.32 11.87 -9.59
CA VAL A 47 -4.49 10.59 -10.27
C VAL A 47 -3.34 10.37 -11.26
N GLY A 48 -2.76 9.17 -11.26
CA GLY A 48 -1.59 8.81 -12.05
C GLY A 48 -0.26 9.07 -11.35
N ALA A 49 -0.25 9.74 -10.19
CA ALA A 49 0.99 9.91 -9.42
C ALA A 49 1.55 8.55 -8.99
N GLN A 50 2.86 8.38 -9.15
CA GLN A 50 3.56 7.15 -8.77
C GLN A 50 3.77 7.08 -7.25
N VAL A 51 3.73 5.85 -6.73
CA VAL A 51 4.20 5.54 -5.39
C VAL A 51 5.68 5.21 -5.46
N VAL A 52 6.51 6.04 -4.84
CA VAL A 52 7.98 5.93 -4.91
C VAL A 52 8.59 5.63 -3.54
N GLY A 53 9.83 5.14 -3.51
CA GLY A 53 10.59 4.99 -2.28
C GLY A 53 11.23 6.30 -1.83
N GLN A 54 11.04 6.70 -0.57
CA GLN A 54 11.62 7.91 0.00
C GLN A 54 12.15 7.68 1.42
N THR A 55 13.09 8.50 1.88
CA THR A 55 13.61 8.42 3.26
C THR A 55 12.59 8.83 4.32
N ASN A 56 11.72 9.78 4.01
CA ASN A 56 10.68 10.25 4.92
C ASN A 56 9.41 9.38 4.81
N PRO A 57 8.83 8.95 5.93
CA PRO A 57 7.60 8.15 5.90
C PRO A 57 6.42 8.98 5.40
N SER A 58 5.66 8.42 4.45
CA SER A 58 4.30 8.88 4.18
C SER A 58 3.30 8.07 5.00
N HIS A 59 2.23 8.73 5.43
CA HIS A 59 1.14 8.07 6.12
C HIS A 59 0.05 7.69 5.13
N VAL A 60 -0.37 6.43 5.19
CA VAL A 60 -1.46 5.90 4.37
C VAL A 60 -2.58 5.36 5.24
N LEU A 61 -3.76 5.22 4.65
CA LEU A 61 -4.83 4.44 5.23
C LEU A 61 -4.84 3.05 4.59
N ILE A 62 -5.07 2.02 5.39
CA ILE A 62 -5.25 0.65 4.93
C ILE A 62 -6.59 0.18 5.43
N HIS A 63 -7.46 -0.21 4.51
CA HIS A 63 -8.84 -0.60 4.80
C HIS A 63 -9.12 -1.98 4.22
N GLU A 64 -9.65 -2.90 5.03
CA GLU A 64 -10.12 -4.19 4.54
C GLU A 64 -11.39 -3.99 3.71
N THR A 65 -11.43 -4.61 2.54
CA THR A 65 -12.60 -4.61 1.67
C THR A 65 -13.68 -5.55 2.24
N ARG A 66 -14.81 -5.70 1.54
CA ARG A 66 -15.82 -6.71 1.90
C ARG A 66 -15.30 -8.15 1.76
N LYS A 67 -14.19 -8.35 1.04
CA LYS A 67 -13.53 -9.64 0.91
C LYS A 67 -12.43 -9.74 1.95
N GLN A 68 -12.56 -10.71 2.85
CA GLN A 68 -11.61 -10.95 3.93
C GLN A 68 -10.19 -11.14 3.41
N GLY A 69 -9.22 -10.50 4.07
CA GLY A 69 -7.80 -10.55 3.72
C GLY A 69 -7.44 -9.79 2.43
N VAL A 70 -8.36 -8.98 1.91
CA VAL A 70 -8.13 -8.11 0.75
C VAL A 70 -8.34 -6.67 1.18
N TYR A 71 -7.36 -5.83 0.87
CA TYR A 71 -7.26 -4.48 1.41
C TYR A 71 -7.10 -3.46 0.28
N CYS A 72 -7.50 -2.22 0.56
CA CYS A 72 -7.16 -1.08 -0.26
C CYS A 72 -6.24 -0.15 0.54
N ILE A 73 -5.31 0.49 -0.16
CA ILE A 73 -4.39 1.47 0.42
C ILE A 73 -4.75 2.83 -0.19
N SER A 74 -4.95 3.86 0.64
CA SER A 74 -5.27 5.21 0.17
C SER A 74 -4.37 6.28 0.79
N PRO A 75 -4.19 7.43 0.12
CA PRO A 75 -3.62 8.61 0.75
C PRO A 75 -4.35 8.96 2.05
N SER A 76 -3.63 9.49 3.05
CA SER A 76 -4.28 9.77 4.34
C SER A 76 -5.26 10.96 4.35
N ASP A 77 -5.30 11.72 3.26
CA ASP A 77 -6.18 12.85 2.99
C ASP A 77 -7.30 12.51 1.97
N SER A 78 -7.37 11.26 1.49
CA SER A 78 -8.38 10.84 0.52
C SER A 78 -8.96 9.45 0.79
N VAL A 79 -10.28 9.33 0.58
CA VAL A 79 -11.03 8.07 0.66
C VAL A 79 -11.55 7.60 -0.71
N THR A 80 -11.25 8.35 -1.77
CA THR A 80 -11.71 8.06 -3.14
C THR A 80 -10.55 7.73 -4.08
N LEU A 81 -9.32 7.91 -3.62
CA LEU A 81 -8.09 7.58 -4.34
C LEU A 81 -7.43 6.38 -3.70
N TYR A 82 -6.93 5.46 -4.53
CA TYR A 82 -6.32 4.23 -4.05
C TYR A 82 -5.01 3.96 -4.76
N TRP A 83 -4.11 3.27 -4.07
CA TRP A 83 -2.96 2.66 -4.72
C TRP A 83 -3.47 1.52 -5.58
N GLY A 84 -3.05 1.52 -6.83
CA GLY A 84 -3.35 0.43 -7.73
C GLY A 84 -2.37 0.36 -8.89
N LEU A 85 -2.44 -0.76 -9.59
CA LEU A 85 -1.66 -0.98 -10.79
C LEU A 85 -2.48 -0.56 -12.02
N HIS A 86 -1.80 -0.15 -13.08
CA HIS A 86 -2.47 0.13 -14.35
C HIS A 86 -2.90 -1.16 -15.04
N ASP A 87 -2.03 -2.16 -15.00
CA ASP A 87 -2.19 -3.51 -15.52
C ASP A 87 -1.58 -4.53 -14.52
N GLY A 88 -1.50 -5.81 -14.91
CA GLY A 88 -0.95 -6.89 -14.08
C GLY A 88 0.45 -7.33 -14.49
N ASP A 89 1.12 -6.57 -15.36
CA ASP A 89 2.41 -6.97 -15.91
C ASP A 89 3.54 -6.71 -14.90
N GLU A 90 4.58 -7.53 -14.98
CA GLU A 90 5.75 -7.38 -14.12
C GLU A 90 6.48 -6.06 -14.44
N GLY A 91 6.86 -5.33 -13.38
CA GLY A 91 7.49 -4.03 -13.49
C GLY A 91 6.51 -2.86 -13.57
N THR A 92 5.21 -3.12 -13.62
CA THR A 92 4.19 -2.07 -13.57
C THR A 92 4.23 -1.33 -12.25
N GLU A 93 4.33 -0.01 -12.36
CA GLU A 93 4.41 0.88 -11.21
C GLU A 93 3.08 0.96 -10.47
N VAL A 94 3.17 1.10 -9.15
CA VAL A 94 2.01 1.43 -8.33
C VAL A 94 1.72 2.92 -8.49
N THR A 95 0.47 3.25 -8.84
CA THR A 95 0.03 4.63 -9.04
C THR A 95 -1.24 4.94 -8.25
N ILE A 96 -1.54 6.22 -8.10
CA ILE A 96 -2.79 6.70 -7.51
C ILE A 96 -3.91 6.63 -8.55
N ARG A 97 -4.99 5.91 -8.22
CA ARG A 97 -6.13 5.68 -9.11
C ARG A 97 -7.44 6.17 -8.49
N ALA A 98 -8.24 6.88 -9.29
CA ALA A 98 -9.63 7.22 -8.96
C ALA A 98 -10.59 6.13 -9.44
N LYS A 99 -10.42 4.92 -8.91
CA LYS A 99 -11.25 3.73 -9.20
C LYS A 99 -11.82 3.20 -7.89
N PRO A 100 -13.01 2.56 -7.91
CA PRO A 100 -13.62 2.06 -6.68
C PRO A 100 -12.72 1.00 -6.00
N PRO A 101 -12.85 0.78 -4.68
CA PRO A 101 -12.09 -0.25 -3.96
C PRO A 101 -12.46 -1.68 -4.41
N THR A 102 -13.57 -1.86 -5.13
CA THR A 102 -13.95 -3.13 -5.75
C THR A 102 -13.17 -3.45 -7.02
N ASP A 103 -12.42 -2.50 -7.58
CA ASP A 103 -11.51 -2.74 -8.70
C ASP A 103 -10.37 -3.65 -8.22
N SER A 104 -10.16 -4.77 -8.90
CA SER A 104 -9.14 -5.76 -8.53
C SER A 104 -7.73 -5.19 -8.58
N HIS A 105 -7.48 -4.13 -9.37
CA HIS A 105 -6.16 -3.49 -9.45
C HIS A 105 -5.84 -2.62 -8.24
N ASN A 106 -6.85 -2.28 -7.42
CA ASN A 106 -6.69 -1.53 -6.18
C ASN A 106 -6.68 -2.44 -4.94
N GLN A 107 -6.70 -3.75 -5.16
CA GLN A 107 -6.83 -4.76 -4.11
C GLN A 107 -5.50 -5.43 -3.81
N TRP A 108 -5.11 -5.33 -2.55
CA TRP A 108 -3.83 -5.80 -2.04
C TRP A 108 -4.02 -6.93 -1.03
N ARG A 109 -3.04 -7.81 -0.96
CA ARG A 109 -2.92 -8.83 0.09
C ARG A 109 -1.63 -8.63 0.85
N PHE A 110 -1.72 -8.73 2.17
CA PHE A 110 -0.58 -8.73 3.08
C PHE A 110 -0.37 -10.15 3.56
N GLU A 111 0.75 -10.75 3.17
CA GLU A 111 1.14 -12.08 3.65
C GLU A 111 2.21 -11.92 4.72
N PRO A 112 2.00 -12.37 5.97
CA PRO A 112 3.06 -12.33 6.99
C PRO A 112 4.31 -13.06 6.50
N VAL A 113 5.48 -12.49 6.74
CA VAL A 113 6.73 -13.23 6.57
C VAL A 113 6.77 -14.29 7.67
N ARG A 114 6.74 -15.57 7.28
CA ARG A 114 6.98 -16.68 8.21
C ARG A 114 8.49 -16.83 8.34
N GLU A 115 9.00 -16.68 9.56
CA GLU A 115 10.35 -17.12 9.93
C GLU A 115 10.41 -18.65 9.98
#